data_AF-A0A194XA76-F1
#
_entry.id   AF-A0A194XA76-F1
#
_cell.length_a   1.000
_cell.length_b   1.000
_cell.length_c   1.000
_cell.angle_alpha   90.00
_cell.angle_beta   90.00
_cell.angle_gamma   90.00
#
_symmetry.space_group_name_H-M   'P 1'
#
loop_
_entity.id
_entity.type
_entity.pdbx_description
1 polymer ?
#
loop_
_entity_poly.entity_id
_entity_poly.type
_entity_poly.pdbx_seq_one_letter_code
_entity_poly.pdbx_strand_id
1 'polypeptide(L)'
;MSTGDSPQDTETQRVSGSLVTGFQVSSSSEALTVDFLDTTFTFHAQWLHDAQVDAGPSKDAIDVFTQKGAVARIRNTKLSGQELRSSLDVTWDDGSTSCFPTIWLRAFAPLVAKPHDSEQKTPFEASRGWLPTTLKILEFSYKDIFPKDPYSDTSNATKEQIYDAILKKSSAGIVKVIDLPEPNLEDERQKENTFVMRVLKQLFGSVFLHPIRGTEKTFNISSHHEEDAKRGANLPNYNAIKALLPHADHAHYIHPSRVQGLYALEGESQNTFVSCYAALETLNSEAPELVKYLKSVPMVIGRVADFYDPPLYQATVDTAITMEPGMPDHVKRFRWHPHLAGSLLSPYDTFAEARTAYRAFQEIMRRDTHQLNVLFKPGDLYIWDNFRILHGRERILTTPRTVVGQTVPEQVVDDAYRVLKMRRLKGFMDEKWLVHTPLQQLEEMVRLAET
;
A
#
# COMPACT_ATOMS: atom_id res chain seq x y z
N MET A 1 59.90 -3.59 -12.97
CA MET A 1 58.96 -2.49 -12.71
C MET A 1 57.93 -2.53 -13.84
N SER A 2 56.64 -2.77 -13.70
CA SER A 2 55.74 -3.10 -12.61
C SER A 2 54.58 -3.80 -13.33
N THR A 3 54.26 -5.03 -12.93
CA THR A 3 53.04 -5.74 -13.35
C THR A 3 51.89 -5.16 -12.53
N GLY A 4 50.92 -4.53 -13.18
CA GLY A 4 49.72 -4.00 -12.54
C GLY A 4 48.76 -5.14 -12.20
N ASP A 5 48.46 -5.27 -10.90
CA ASP A 5 47.41 -6.11 -10.37
C ASP A 5 46.03 -5.64 -10.86
N SER A 6 45.25 -6.57 -11.42
CA SER A 6 43.80 -6.41 -11.54
C SER A 6 43.18 -6.55 -10.14
N PRO A 7 42.19 -5.72 -9.76
CA PRO A 7 41.47 -5.94 -8.52
C PRO A 7 40.64 -7.23 -8.68
N GLN A 8 40.92 -8.21 -7.84
CA GLN A 8 39.98 -9.30 -7.59
C GLN A 8 38.76 -8.69 -6.89
N ASP A 9 37.64 -8.61 -7.60
CA ASP A 9 36.33 -8.46 -6.98
C ASP A 9 36.10 -9.65 -6.06
N THR A 10 36.30 -9.45 -4.76
CA THR A 10 35.79 -10.36 -3.75
C THR A 10 34.27 -10.20 -3.72
N GLU A 11 33.60 -11.08 -4.46
CA GLU A 11 32.18 -11.33 -4.34
C GLU A 11 31.92 -11.83 -2.91
N THR A 12 31.64 -10.91 -1.98
CA THR A 12 31.09 -11.26 -0.67
C THR A 12 29.79 -12.01 -0.93
N GLN A 13 29.82 -13.34 -0.82
CA GLN A 13 28.62 -14.18 -0.78
C GLN A 13 27.69 -13.58 0.28
N ARG A 14 26.62 -12.94 -0.19
CA ARG A 14 25.60 -12.43 0.72
C ARG A 14 24.85 -13.65 1.26
N VAL A 15 24.83 -13.79 2.59
CA VAL A 15 24.18 -14.92 3.25
C VAL A 15 22.83 -14.44 3.76
N SER A 16 21.76 -15.05 3.26
CA SER A 16 20.39 -14.65 3.60
C SER A 16 20.09 -14.87 5.09
N GLY A 17 19.41 -13.90 5.71
CA GLY A 17 18.93 -14.00 7.09
C GLY A 17 17.90 -15.11 7.31
N SER A 18 17.38 -15.75 6.27
CA SER A 18 16.52 -16.94 6.42
C SER A 18 17.31 -18.25 6.63
N LEU A 19 18.64 -18.23 6.58
CA LEU A 19 19.45 -19.42 6.80
C LEU A 19 19.32 -19.89 8.26
N VAL A 20 18.87 -21.13 8.43
CA VAL A 20 18.77 -21.77 9.76
C VAL A 20 20.13 -22.33 10.15
N THR A 21 20.62 -21.94 11.33
CA THR A 21 21.88 -22.39 11.92
C THR A 21 21.69 -23.42 13.03
N GLY A 22 20.49 -23.47 13.61
CA GLY A 22 20.14 -24.38 14.69
C GLY A 22 18.62 -24.44 14.93
N PHE A 23 18.18 -25.47 15.64
CA PHE A 23 16.82 -25.56 16.13
C PHE A 23 16.75 -26.48 17.36
N GLN A 24 15.81 -26.20 18.26
CA GLN A 24 15.61 -26.95 19.49
C GLN A 24 14.12 -27.09 19.82
N VAL A 25 13.67 -28.33 20.01
CA VAL A 25 12.34 -28.62 20.54
C VAL A 25 12.37 -28.45 22.06
N SER A 26 11.41 -27.71 22.60
CA SER A 26 11.24 -27.54 24.05
C SER A 26 10.98 -28.86 24.77
N SER A 27 11.29 -28.93 26.07
CA SER A 27 11.08 -30.14 26.89
C SER A 27 9.60 -30.56 27.01
N SER A 28 8.67 -29.62 26.86
CA SER A 28 7.23 -29.91 26.81
C SER A 28 6.74 -30.37 25.43
N SER A 29 7.58 -30.29 24.39
CA SER A 29 7.23 -30.50 22.99
C SER A 29 6.20 -29.50 22.42
N GLU A 30 5.92 -28.40 23.14
CA GLU A 30 4.89 -27.42 22.76
C GLU A 30 5.45 -26.18 22.06
N ALA A 31 6.77 -26.14 21.86
CA ALA A 31 7.47 -25.05 21.21
C ALA A 31 8.73 -25.52 20.47
N LEU A 32 9.08 -24.79 19.41
CA LEU A 32 10.26 -24.96 18.58
C LEU A 32 11.04 -23.66 18.52
N THR A 33 12.26 -23.66 19.04
CA THR A 33 13.23 -22.58 18.83
C THR A 33 13.96 -22.82 17.51
N VAL A 34 14.07 -21.78 16.69
CA VAL A 34 14.81 -21.78 15.43
C VAL A 34 15.82 -20.65 15.50
N ASP A 35 17.09 -21.00 15.34
CA ASP A 35 18.19 -20.07 15.24
C ASP A 35 18.39 -19.76 13.75
N PHE A 36 18.03 -18.55 13.35
CA PHE A 36 18.42 -18.02 12.05
C PHE A 36 19.80 -17.38 12.17
N LEU A 37 20.44 -17.13 11.03
CA LEU A 37 21.77 -16.52 11.00
C LEU A 37 21.84 -15.18 11.74
N ASP A 38 20.75 -14.41 11.71
CA ASP A 38 20.68 -13.04 12.24
C ASP A 38 19.92 -12.90 13.56
N THR A 39 19.13 -13.89 13.97
CA THR A 39 18.27 -13.81 15.17
C THR A 39 17.69 -15.19 15.54
N THR A 40 17.23 -15.33 16.79
CA THR A 40 16.55 -16.55 17.27
C THR A 40 15.09 -16.28 17.62
N PHE A 41 14.21 -17.21 17.23
CA PHE A 41 12.77 -17.15 17.53
C PHE A 41 12.25 -18.47 18.08
N THR A 42 11.29 -18.41 19.00
CA THR A 42 10.53 -19.58 19.48
C THR A 42 9.08 -19.53 19.00
N PHE A 43 8.68 -20.54 18.24
CA PHE A 43 7.33 -20.72 17.72
C PHE A 43 6.54 -21.66 18.61
N HIS A 44 5.23 -21.41 18.75
CA HIS A 44 4.30 -22.37 19.34
C HIS A 44 4.11 -23.56 18.39
N ALA A 45 4.16 -24.78 18.93
CA ALA A 45 3.90 -26.01 18.17
C ALA A 45 2.49 -25.99 17.55
N GLN A 46 1.49 -25.53 18.31
CA GLN A 46 0.13 -25.40 17.80
C GLN A 46 0.04 -24.44 16.62
N TRP A 47 0.73 -23.29 16.69
CA TRP A 47 0.72 -22.33 15.59
C TRP A 47 1.34 -22.92 14.31
N LEU A 48 2.46 -23.63 14.43
CA LEU A 48 3.08 -24.33 13.31
C LEU A 48 2.12 -25.37 12.72
N HIS A 49 1.51 -26.19 13.57
CA HIS A 49 0.55 -27.22 13.15
C HIS A 49 -0.65 -26.58 12.43
N ASP A 50 -1.20 -25.48 12.95
CA ASP A 50 -2.32 -24.78 12.34
C ASP A 50 -1.92 -24.05 11.06
N ALA A 51 -0.65 -23.67 10.90
CA ALA A 51 -0.13 -23.01 9.70
C ALA A 51 0.15 -23.97 8.54
N GLN A 52 0.20 -25.28 8.77
CA GLN A 52 0.55 -26.26 7.74
C GLN A 52 -0.35 -26.16 6.50
N VAL A 53 0.23 -26.39 5.32
CA VAL A 53 -0.47 -26.39 4.03
C VAL A 53 -0.01 -27.56 3.15
N ASP A 54 0.51 -28.63 3.76
CA ASP A 54 1.06 -29.78 3.02
C ASP A 54 0.01 -30.41 2.10
N ALA A 55 -1.25 -30.52 2.56
CA ALA A 55 -2.40 -30.99 1.80
C ALA A 55 -3.01 -29.95 0.83
N GLY A 56 -2.41 -28.76 0.74
CA GLY A 56 -2.90 -27.62 -0.03
C GLY A 56 -3.24 -26.42 0.85
N PRO A 57 -3.51 -25.26 0.23
CA PRO A 57 -3.85 -24.05 0.96
C PRO A 57 -5.25 -24.13 1.58
N SER A 58 -6.21 -24.79 0.94
CA SER A 58 -7.56 -24.96 1.48
C SER A 58 -7.57 -25.95 2.64
N LYS A 59 -8.28 -25.61 3.72
CA LYS A 59 -8.43 -26.46 4.91
C LYS A 59 -9.89 -26.80 5.15
N ASP A 60 -10.16 -27.99 5.66
CA ASP A 60 -11.48 -28.31 6.19
C ASP A 60 -11.70 -27.50 7.48
N ALA A 61 -12.82 -26.80 7.58
CA ALA A 61 -13.17 -26.04 8.77
C ALA A 61 -13.23 -26.93 10.02
N ILE A 62 -13.55 -28.22 9.85
CA ILE A 62 -13.60 -29.20 10.93
C ILE A 62 -12.23 -29.36 11.58
N ASP A 63 -11.19 -29.46 10.75
CA ASP A 63 -9.81 -29.69 11.16
C ASP A 63 -9.17 -28.47 11.84
N VAL A 64 -9.62 -27.26 11.48
CA VAL A 64 -9.01 -26.01 11.97
C VAL A 64 -9.69 -25.47 13.22
N PHE A 65 -11.03 -25.50 13.29
CA PHE A 65 -11.76 -24.74 14.32
C PHE A 65 -12.64 -25.59 15.24
N THR A 66 -13.04 -26.80 14.85
CA THR A 66 -14.11 -27.48 15.60
C THR A 66 -13.78 -28.75 16.36
N GLN A 67 -12.59 -29.38 16.27
CA GLN A 67 -12.36 -30.58 17.12
C GLN A 67 -10.93 -31.14 17.20
N LYS A 68 -10.01 -30.49 17.92
CA LYS A 68 -8.96 -31.20 18.69
C LYS A 68 -8.70 -30.46 20.00
N GLY A 69 -9.08 -31.06 21.13
CA GLY A 69 -8.83 -30.49 22.46
C GLY A 69 -7.37 -30.63 22.94
N ALA A 70 -6.56 -31.42 22.24
CA ALA A 70 -5.16 -31.63 22.56
C ALA A 70 -4.26 -30.70 21.74
N VAL A 71 -3.35 -30.01 22.42
CA VAL A 71 -2.31 -29.17 21.81
C VAL A 71 -1.36 -30.05 20.99
N ALA A 72 -1.08 -29.67 19.75
CA ALA A 72 -0.13 -30.35 18.88
C ALA A 72 1.28 -30.37 19.52
N ARG A 73 1.94 -31.53 19.48
CA ARG A 73 3.28 -31.72 20.07
C ARG A 73 4.30 -32.10 19.03
N ILE A 74 5.48 -31.51 19.12
CA ILE A 74 6.60 -31.78 18.24
C ILE A 74 7.40 -32.95 18.80
N ARG A 75 7.49 -34.01 17.99
CA ARG A 75 8.28 -35.20 18.31
C ARG A 75 9.73 -35.04 17.88
N ASN A 76 9.95 -34.51 16.67
CA ASN A 76 11.28 -34.29 16.12
C ASN A 76 11.25 -33.20 15.05
N THR A 77 12.41 -32.65 14.73
CA THR A 77 12.57 -31.69 13.65
C THR A 77 13.87 -31.97 12.90
N LYS A 78 13.88 -31.78 11.58
CA LYS A 78 15.11 -31.86 10.76
C LYS A 78 15.11 -30.77 9.70
N LEU A 79 16.28 -30.27 9.36
CA LEU A 79 16.47 -29.36 8.23
C LEU A 79 16.63 -30.19 6.95
N SER A 80 15.94 -29.79 5.89
CA SER A 80 16.01 -30.37 4.55
C SER A 80 16.28 -29.27 3.51
N GLY A 81 16.78 -29.64 2.33
CA GLY A 81 17.10 -28.68 1.27
C GLY A 81 18.43 -27.94 1.46
N GLN A 82 18.65 -26.89 0.66
CA GLN A 82 19.87 -26.08 0.66
C GLN A 82 19.52 -24.59 0.57
N GLU A 83 20.23 -23.78 1.35
CA GLU A 83 20.17 -22.31 1.33
C GLU A 83 18.73 -21.77 1.34
N LEU A 84 18.35 -20.95 0.35
CA LEU A 84 17.03 -20.32 0.21
C LEU A 84 15.90 -21.30 -0.12
N ARG A 85 16.22 -22.55 -0.48
CA ARG A 85 15.27 -23.64 -0.71
C ARG A 85 15.23 -24.63 0.46
N SER A 86 15.75 -24.24 1.62
CA SER A 86 15.69 -25.06 2.81
C SER A 86 14.29 -25.06 3.42
N SER A 87 13.97 -26.17 4.08
CA SER A 87 12.73 -26.38 4.80
C SER A 87 13.00 -27.08 6.13
N LEU A 88 12.14 -26.78 7.10
CA LEU A 88 12.14 -27.41 8.40
C LEU A 88 11.02 -28.46 8.42
N ASP A 89 11.42 -29.73 8.41
CA ASP A 89 10.47 -30.85 8.51
C ASP A 89 10.18 -31.10 9.99
N VAL A 90 8.94 -30.89 10.40
CA VAL A 90 8.47 -31.06 11.78
C VAL A 90 7.62 -32.31 11.85
N THR A 91 8.04 -33.30 12.64
CA THR A 91 7.27 -34.53 12.90
C THR A 91 6.45 -34.37 14.17
N TRP A 92 5.15 -34.64 14.07
CA TRP A 92 4.19 -34.51 15.17
C TRP A 92 4.08 -35.81 15.99
N ASP A 93 3.38 -35.74 17.12
CA ASP A 93 3.12 -36.88 18.00
C ASP A 93 2.22 -37.95 17.37
N ASP A 94 1.32 -37.56 16.47
CA ASP A 94 0.53 -38.48 15.64
C ASP A 94 1.33 -39.17 14.51
N GLY A 95 2.61 -38.83 14.38
CA GLY A 95 3.53 -39.40 13.39
C GLY A 95 3.47 -38.74 12.01
N SER A 96 2.54 -37.81 11.77
CA SER A 96 2.54 -36.99 10.56
C SER A 96 3.73 -36.03 10.53
N THR A 97 4.06 -35.49 9.36
CA THR A 97 5.17 -34.55 9.20
C THR A 97 4.76 -33.42 8.27
N SER A 98 5.11 -32.19 8.65
CA SER A 98 4.83 -30.97 7.89
C SER A 98 6.15 -30.28 7.51
N CYS A 99 6.22 -29.74 6.28
CA CYS A 99 7.45 -29.22 5.70
C CYS A 99 7.39 -27.70 5.53
N PHE A 100 8.02 -26.94 6.43
CA PHE A 100 7.93 -25.47 6.46
C PHE A 100 9.11 -24.81 5.74
N PRO A 101 8.91 -24.01 4.68
CA PRO A 101 10.00 -23.24 4.08
C PRO A 101 10.63 -22.30 5.10
N THR A 102 11.96 -22.30 5.21
CA THR A 102 12.68 -21.52 6.23
C THR A 102 12.52 -20.02 6.02
N ILE A 103 12.51 -19.57 4.76
CA ILE A 103 12.25 -18.17 4.39
C ILE A 103 10.83 -17.73 4.77
N TRP A 104 9.84 -18.62 4.67
CA TRP A 104 8.48 -18.36 5.13
C TRP A 104 8.42 -18.24 6.65
N LEU A 105 9.04 -19.18 7.37
CA LEU A 105 9.14 -19.11 8.83
C LEU A 105 9.82 -17.81 9.28
N ARG A 106 10.93 -17.43 8.63
CA ARG A 106 11.68 -16.21 8.94
C ARG A 106 10.85 -14.94 8.73
N ALA A 107 10.03 -14.88 7.69
CA ALA A 107 9.18 -13.72 7.40
C ALA A 107 8.02 -13.58 8.38
N PHE A 108 7.50 -14.69 8.91
CA PHE A 108 6.42 -14.69 9.91
C PHE A 108 6.91 -14.53 11.35
N ALA A 109 8.14 -14.95 11.66
CA ALA A 109 8.66 -15.01 13.01
C ALA A 109 8.43 -13.73 13.84
N PRO A 110 8.65 -12.51 13.29
CA PRO A 110 8.45 -11.28 14.06
C PRO A 110 6.99 -10.99 14.46
N LEU A 111 6.02 -11.66 13.84
CA LEU A 111 4.59 -11.48 14.14
C LEU A 111 4.03 -12.54 15.09
N VAL A 112 4.57 -13.75 15.05
CA VAL A 112 3.92 -14.94 15.64
C VAL A 112 4.80 -15.67 16.65
N ALA A 113 6.10 -15.44 16.61
CA ALA A 113 7.08 -16.11 17.45
C ALA A 113 7.61 -15.17 18.54
N LYS A 114 8.10 -15.77 19.62
CA LYS A 114 8.79 -15.04 20.68
C LYS A 114 10.24 -14.78 20.25
N PRO A 115 10.70 -13.51 20.13
CA PRO A 115 12.10 -13.21 19.90
C PRO A 115 12.93 -13.50 21.16
N HIS A 116 14.18 -13.92 20.97
CA HIS A 116 15.15 -14.07 22.07
C HIS A 116 16.01 -12.82 22.28
N ASP A 117 16.13 -11.99 21.24
CA ASP A 117 16.75 -10.68 21.37
C ASP A 117 15.80 -9.68 22.03
N SER A 118 16.31 -8.87 22.95
CA SER A 118 15.54 -7.91 23.75
C SER A 118 15.02 -6.71 22.94
N GLU A 119 15.56 -6.47 21.75
CA GLU A 119 15.03 -5.48 20.81
C GLU A 119 14.09 -6.17 19.82
N GLN A 120 12.78 -5.99 20.01
CA GLN A 120 11.83 -6.19 18.91
C GLN A 120 12.14 -5.17 17.82
N LYS A 121 13.05 -5.51 16.90
CA LYS A 121 13.13 -4.80 15.63
C LYS A 121 11.91 -5.23 14.82
N THR A 122 10.92 -4.34 14.69
CA THR A 122 9.91 -4.50 13.66
C THR A 122 10.67 -4.63 12.33
N PRO A 123 10.54 -5.75 11.61
CA PRO A 123 11.32 -5.97 10.38
C PRO A 123 10.91 -5.00 9.27
N PHE A 124 9.82 -4.25 9.49
CA PHE A 124 9.28 -3.27 8.58
C PHE A 124 9.76 -1.87 8.97
N GLU A 125 10.52 -1.24 8.10
CA GLU A 125 10.87 0.18 8.27
C GLU A 125 9.61 1.04 8.23
N ALA A 126 9.42 1.88 9.25
CA ALA A 126 8.41 2.91 9.23
C ALA A 126 8.73 3.90 8.10
N SER A 127 7.73 4.19 7.25
CA SER A 127 7.90 5.18 6.20
C SER A 127 8.02 6.57 6.82
N ARG A 128 9.07 7.28 6.45
CA ARG A 128 9.28 8.69 6.84
C ARG A 128 8.57 9.69 5.93
N GLY A 129 8.09 9.20 4.78
CA GLY A 129 7.56 10.08 3.74
C GLY A 129 8.65 10.93 3.10
N TRP A 130 8.26 12.07 2.55
CA TRP A 130 9.16 12.99 1.86
C TRP A 130 8.71 14.44 2.05
N LEU A 131 9.67 15.37 1.99
CA LEU A 131 9.43 16.79 1.79
C LEU A 131 9.68 17.14 0.31
N PRO A 132 9.15 18.26 -0.21
CA PRO A 132 9.31 18.64 -1.62
C PRO A 132 10.78 18.74 -2.06
N THR A 133 11.67 19.16 -1.16
CA THR A 133 13.12 19.30 -1.43
C THR A 133 13.86 17.98 -1.58
N THR A 134 13.29 16.87 -1.09
CA THR A 134 13.93 15.54 -1.12
C THR A 134 13.25 14.62 -2.13
N LEU A 135 12.09 14.98 -2.64
CA LEU A 135 11.31 14.13 -3.53
C LEU A 135 11.90 14.15 -4.95
N LYS A 136 12.17 12.95 -5.47
CA LYS A 136 12.31 12.70 -6.90
C LYS A 136 11.12 11.87 -7.38
N ILE A 137 10.27 12.47 -8.23
CA ILE A 137 9.19 11.72 -8.87
C ILE A 137 9.80 10.86 -9.97
N LEU A 138 9.54 9.55 -9.91
CA LEU A 138 9.96 8.63 -10.95
C LEU A 138 9.04 8.77 -12.18
N GLU A 139 9.65 8.75 -13.36
CA GLU A 139 8.96 8.86 -14.63
C GLU A 139 9.00 7.53 -15.37
N PHE A 140 7.88 7.13 -15.95
CA PHE A 140 7.75 5.91 -16.74
C PHE A 140 7.14 6.23 -18.09
N SER A 141 7.73 5.72 -19.18
CA SER A 141 7.20 5.94 -20.53
C SER A 141 5.90 5.18 -20.71
N TYR A 142 4.91 5.80 -21.36
CA TYR A 142 3.66 5.14 -21.74
C TYR A 142 3.91 3.85 -22.53
N LYS A 143 4.95 3.83 -23.38
CA LYS A 143 5.31 2.67 -24.20
C LYS A 143 5.76 1.48 -23.37
N ASP A 144 6.37 1.72 -22.21
CA ASP A 144 6.83 0.65 -21.31
C ASP A 144 5.67 0.05 -20.51
N ILE A 145 4.59 0.82 -20.30
CA ILE A 145 3.33 0.34 -19.70
C ILE A 145 2.51 -0.48 -20.72
N PHE A 146 2.59 -0.11 -22.00
CA PHE A 146 1.94 -0.78 -23.13
C PHE A 146 2.96 -1.44 -24.08
N PRO A 147 3.72 -2.44 -23.61
CA PRO A 147 4.69 -3.12 -24.46
C PRO A 147 3.98 -3.95 -25.53
N LYS A 148 4.69 -4.25 -26.62
CA LYS A 148 4.18 -5.10 -27.72
C LYS A 148 3.76 -6.49 -27.25
N ASP A 149 4.47 -7.04 -26.27
CA ASP A 149 4.10 -8.26 -25.57
C ASP A 149 3.77 -7.94 -24.09
N PRO A 150 2.48 -7.88 -23.72
CA PRO A 150 2.05 -7.53 -22.37
C PRO A 150 2.42 -8.57 -21.31
N TYR A 151 2.82 -9.78 -21.72
CA TYR A 151 3.18 -10.88 -20.81
C TYR A 151 4.69 -11.13 -20.71
N SER A 152 5.50 -10.37 -21.45
CA SER A 152 6.97 -10.46 -21.38
C SER A 152 7.51 -10.16 -19.98
N ASP A 153 8.68 -10.73 -19.66
CA ASP A 153 9.38 -10.46 -18.39
C ASP A 153 9.68 -8.96 -18.21
N THR A 154 9.99 -8.26 -19.31
CA THR A 154 10.18 -6.81 -19.31
C THR A 154 8.92 -6.04 -18.92
N SER A 155 7.74 -6.45 -19.43
CA SER A 155 6.45 -5.86 -19.04
C SER A 155 6.21 -5.99 -17.53
N ASN A 156 6.47 -7.18 -16.98
CA ASN A 156 6.31 -7.44 -15.57
C ASN A 156 7.31 -6.63 -14.72
N ALA A 157 8.55 -6.47 -15.18
CA ALA A 157 9.57 -5.66 -14.51
C ALA A 157 9.16 -4.18 -14.43
N THR A 158 8.66 -3.59 -15.53
CA THR A 158 8.16 -2.20 -15.51
C THR A 158 6.99 -2.05 -14.54
N LYS A 159 6.01 -2.97 -14.58
CA LYS A 159 4.88 -2.95 -13.64
C LYS A 159 5.35 -3.05 -12.19
N GLU A 160 6.30 -3.92 -11.91
CA GLU A 160 6.87 -4.06 -10.57
C GLU A 160 7.58 -2.79 -10.11
N GLN A 161 8.38 -2.15 -10.97
CA GLN A 161 9.03 -0.88 -10.62
C GLN A 161 8.02 0.22 -10.31
N ILE A 162 6.93 0.31 -11.09
CA ILE A 162 5.83 1.24 -10.83
C ILE A 162 5.15 0.91 -9.50
N TYR A 163 4.89 -0.37 -9.23
CA TYR A 163 4.23 -0.80 -8.00
C TYR A 163 5.11 -0.55 -6.79
N ASP A 164 6.41 -0.84 -6.85
CA ASP A 164 7.34 -0.53 -5.78
C ASP A 164 7.41 0.99 -5.56
N ALA A 165 7.43 1.80 -6.64
CA ALA A 165 7.43 3.26 -6.55
C ALA A 165 6.15 3.86 -5.91
N ILE A 166 5.00 3.19 -6.09
CA ILE A 166 3.70 3.67 -5.59
C ILE A 166 3.32 3.03 -4.24
N LEU A 167 3.60 1.74 -4.02
CA LEU A 167 3.00 0.94 -2.96
C LEU A 167 3.98 0.53 -1.85
N LYS A 168 5.28 0.38 -2.16
CA LYS A 168 6.28 0.03 -1.15
C LYS A 168 6.36 1.13 -0.10
N LYS A 169 6.36 0.77 1.20
CA LYS A 169 6.31 1.77 2.29
C LYS A 169 7.46 2.78 2.21
N SER A 170 8.66 2.36 1.85
CA SER A 170 9.83 3.24 1.74
C SER A 170 9.87 4.11 0.47
N SER A 171 8.97 3.90 -0.49
CA SER A 171 8.95 4.69 -1.73
C SER A 171 8.12 5.96 -1.61
N ALA A 172 8.20 6.81 -2.64
CA ALA A 172 7.55 8.11 -2.68
C ALA A 172 6.02 8.04 -2.75
N GLY A 173 5.43 6.96 -3.28
CA GLY A 173 3.99 6.86 -3.41
C GLY A 173 3.39 7.64 -4.56
N ILE A 174 4.21 8.15 -5.48
CA ILE A 174 3.79 8.93 -6.64
C ILE A 174 4.76 8.74 -7.81
N VAL A 175 4.21 8.63 -9.01
CA VAL A 175 4.95 8.53 -10.28
C VAL A 175 4.31 9.44 -11.34
N LYS A 176 5.07 9.75 -12.38
CA LYS A 176 4.59 10.43 -13.58
C LYS A 176 4.67 9.50 -14.78
N VAL A 177 3.64 9.49 -15.61
CA VAL A 177 3.68 8.83 -16.92
C VAL A 177 4.03 9.86 -17.98
N ILE A 178 5.04 9.56 -18.79
CA ILE A 178 5.56 10.43 -19.85
C ILE A 178 5.37 9.77 -21.22
N ASP A 179 5.68 10.51 -22.29
CA ASP A 179 5.54 10.06 -23.68
C ASP A 179 4.11 9.58 -24.03
N LEU A 180 3.11 10.24 -23.46
CA LEU A 180 1.71 9.96 -23.79
C LEU A 180 1.45 10.23 -25.28
N PRO A 181 0.71 9.37 -25.98
CA PRO A 181 0.27 9.67 -27.33
C PRO A 181 -0.79 10.78 -27.31
N GLU A 182 -1.14 11.31 -28.48
CA GLU A 182 -2.22 12.31 -28.61
C GLU A 182 -3.56 11.74 -28.10
N PRO A 183 -4.31 12.49 -27.28
CA PRO A 183 -5.60 12.04 -26.77
C PRO A 183 -6.64 11.94 -27.88
N ASN A 184 -7.48 10.90 -27.79
CA ASN A 184 -8.77 10.95 -28.44
C ASN A 184 -9.69 11.88 -27.62
N LEU A 185 -9.84 13.12 -28.07
CA LEU A 185 -10.61 14.14 -27.36
C LEU A 185 -12.07 13.74 -27.09
N GLU A 186 -12.67 12.94 -27.98
CA GLU A 186 -14.05 12.47 -27.78
C GLU A 186 -14.13 11.49 -26.61
N ASP A 187 -13.27 10.47 -26.60
CA ASP A 187 -13.16 9.50 -25.50
C ASP A 187 -12.97 10.21 -24.15
N GLU A 188 -12.02 11.14 -24.09
CA GLU A 188 -11.71 11.92 -22.89
C GLU A 188 -12.92 12.76 -22.42
N ARG A 189 -13.65 13.40 -23.34
CA ARG A 189 -14.82 14.23 -23.01
C ARG A 189 -16.05 13.42 -22.63
N GLN A 190 -16.27 12.28 -23.28
CA GLN A 190 -17.36 11.34 -22.95
C GLN A 190 -17.07 10.50 -21.70
N LYS A 191 -15.84 10.59 -21.16
CA LYS A 191 -15.36 9.88 -19.97
C LYS A 191 -15.24 8.37 -20.20
N GLU A 192 -15.17 7.95 -21.45
CA GLU A 192 -15.16 6.55 -21.89
C GLU A 192 -13.80 6.24 -22.51
N ASN A 193 -13.24 5.07 -22.20
CA ASN A 193 -11.93 4.64 -22.72
C ASN A 193 -10.78 5.66 -22.54
N THR A 194 -10.79 6.49 -21.50
CA THR A 194 -9.81 7.57 -21.33
C THR A 194 -8.38 7.06 -21.05
N PHE A 195 -7.37 7.90 -21.27
CA PHE A 195 -5.96 7.56 -21.03
C PHE A 195 -5.71 7.03 -19.63
N VAL A 196 -6.16 7.78 -18.62
CA VAL A 196 -5.99 7.38 -17.23
C VAL A 196 -6.65 6.04 -16.94
N MET A 197 -7.82 5.77 -17.52
CA MET A 197 -8.47 4.48 -17.37
C MET A 197 -7.70 3.36 -18.04
N ARG A 198 -7.23 3.54 -19.28
CA ARG A 198 -6.43 2.54 -20.00
C ARG A 198 -5.16 2.21 -19.24
N VAL A 199 -4.43 3.23 -18.77
CA VAL A 199 -3.19 3.06 -18.00
C VAL A 199 -3.46 2.28 -16.71
N LEU A 200 -4.47 2.68 -15.93
CA LEU A 200 -4.80 1.99 -14.68
C LEU A 200 -5.30 0.55 -14.91
N LYS A 201 -6.10 0.29 -15.94
CA LYS A 201 -6.50 -1.08 -16.32
C LYS A 201 -5.31 -1.92 -16.77
N GLN A 202 -4.39 -1.33 -17.53
CA GLN A 202 -3.19 -2.03 -18.00
C GLN A 202 -2.28 -2.41 -16.84
N LEU A 203 -2.15 -1.54 -15.85
CA LEU A 203 -1.39 -1.80 -14.63
C LEU A 203 -2.12 -2.84 -13.76
N PHE A 204 -3.32 -2.51 -13.28
CA PHE A 204 -4.01 -3.19 -12.18
C PHE A 204 -5.13 -4.16 -12.60
N GLY A 205 -5.48 -4.23 -13.88
CA GLY A 205 -6.52 -5.11 -14.42
C GLY A 205 -7.94 -4.55 -14.37
N SER A 206 -8.29 -3.75 -13.35
CA SER A 206 -9.60 -3.08 -13.27
C SER A 206 -9.52 -1.71 -12.59
N VAL A 207 -10.63 -0.97 -12.63
CA VAL A 207 -10.77 0.37 -12.04
C VAL A 207 -12.05 0.44 -11.22
N PHE A 208 -12.18 1.47 -10.40
CA PHE A 208 -13.32 1.65 -9.52
C PHE A 208 -14.64 1.80 -10.31
N LEU A 209 -15.64 1.00 -9.92
CA LEU A 209 -16.97 1.03 -10.50
C LEU A 209 -17.84 1.98 -9.69
N HIS A 210 -18.18 3.14 -10.26
CA HIS A 210 -19.03 4.11 -9.56
C HIS A 210 -20.46 3.57 -9.43
N PRO A 211 -21.10 3.66 -8.25
CA PRO A 211 -22.40 3.05 -7.99
C PRO A 211 -23.53 3.53 -8.94
N ILE A 212 -23.39 4.73 -9.53
CA ILE A 212 -24.37 5.30 -10.48
C ILE A 212 -23.86 5.43 -11.92
N ARG A 213 -22.55 5.68 -12.15
CA ARG A 213 -22.08 6.02 -13.52
C ARG A 213 -21.84 4.78 -14.39
N GLY A 214 -21.78 3.59 -13.79
CA GLY A 214 -21.43 2.35 -14.48
C GLY A 214 -19.93 2.06 -14.51
N THR A 215 -19.58 0.95 -15.15
CA THR A 215 -18.28 0.26 -15.03
C THR A 215 -17.15 0.87 -15.86
N GLU A 216 -17.47 1.73 -16.83
CA GLU A 216 -16.51 2.24 -17.84
C GLU A 216 -16.43 3.76 -17.88
N LYS A 217 -17.00 4.46 -16.88
CA LYS A 217 -17.04 5.92 -16.85
C LYS A 217 -16.07 6.48 -15.82
N THR A 218 -15.12 7.26 -16.31
CA THR A 218 -14.24 8.10 -15.51
C THR A 218 -14.96 9.35 -14.99
N PHE A 219 -14.24 10.23 -14.29
CA PHE A 219 -14.76 11.54 -13.92
C PHE A 219 -13.91 12.65 -14.55
N ASN A 220 -14.59 13.67 -15.06
CA ASN A 220 -13.96 14.90 -15.55
C ASN A 220 -14.26 16.02 -14.57
N ILE A 221 -13.26 16.85 -14.32
CA ILE A 221 -13.42 18.12 -13.62
C ILE A 221 -13.10 19.19 -14.67
N SER A 222 -14.14 19.69 -15.32
CA SER A 222 -14.03 20.72 -16.36
C SER A 222 -14.49 22.08 -15.85
N SER A 223 -13.86 23.15 -16.34
CA SER A 223 -14.30 24.52 -16.11
C SER A 223 -15.28 25.03 -17.17
N HIS A 224 -15.58 24.23 -18.20
CA HIS A 224 -16.43 24.64 -19.34
C HIS A 224 -17.92 24.43 -19.12
N HIS A 225 -18.32 23.43 -18.35
CA HIS A 225 -19.72 23.02 -18.29
C HIS A 225 -20.50 23.88 -17.29
N GLU A 226 -21.65 24.42 -17.72
CA GLU A 226 -22.61 25.08 -16.82
C GLU A 226 -23.00 24.16 -15.66
N GLU A 227 -23.11 22.86 -15.92
CA GLU A 227 -23.30 21.83 -14.89
C GLU A 227 -22.15 21.77 -13.88
N ASP A 228 -20.90 21.89 -14.33
CA ASP A 228 -19.74 21.85 -13.44
C ASP A 228 -19.64 23.15 -12.62
N ALA A 229 -20.02 24.30 -13.19
CA ALA A 229 -20.17 25.54 -12.43
C ALA A 229 -21.26 25.42 -11.34
N LYS A 230 -22.41 24.80 -11.66
CA LYS A 230 -23.46 24.48 -10.68
C LYS A 230 -22.96 23.51 -9.61
N ARG A 231 -22.22 22.46 -9.99
CA ARG A 231 -21.56 21.54 -9.03
C ARG A 231 -20.59 22.28 -8.13
N GLY A 232 -19.84 23.25 -8.64
CA GLY A 232 -18.87 24.05 -7.89
C GLY A 232 -19.45 24.88 -6.73
N ALA A 233 -20.78 25.09 -6.71
CA ALA A 233 -21.46 25.71 -5.58
C ALA A 233 -21.51 24.78 -4.35
N ASN A 234 -21.66 23.47 -4.57
CA ASN A 234 -21.85 22.46 -3.52
C ASN A 234 -20.64 21.54 -3.34
N LEU A 235 -19.76 21.44 -4.35
CA LEU A 235 -18.62 20.53 -4.40
C LEU A 235 -17.32 21.29 -4.69
N PRO A 236 -16.42 21.42 -3.69
CA PRO A 236 -15.18 22.19 -3.84
C PRO A 236 -14.29 21.74 -5.00
N ASN A 237 -14.31 20.46 -5.37
CA ASN A 237 -13.49 19.92 -6.45
C ASN A 237 -13.78 20.60 -7.81
N TYR A 238 -15.04 21.00 -8.04
CA TYR A 238 -15.51 21.65 -9.27
C TYR A 238 -15.48 23.19 -9.19
N ASN A 239 -15.15 23.76 -8.02
CA ASN A 239 -15.08 25.20 -7.86
C ASN A 239 -13.78 25.76 -8.44
N ALA A 240 -13.82 26.36 -9.63
CA ALA A 240 -12.64 26.89 -10.31
C ALA A 240 -11.95 28.08 -9.59
N ILE A 241 -12.62 28.71 -8.62
CA ILE A 241 -12.17 29.94 -7.94
C ILE A 241 -11.47 29.62 -6.61
N LYS A 242 -11.95 28.60 -5.89
CA LYS A 242 -11.41 28.24 -4.57
C LYS A 242 -10.28 27.22 -4.67
N ALA A 243 -9.30 27.38 -3.80
CA ALA A 243 -8.29 26.36 -3.56
C ALA A 243 -8.96 25.08 -3.02
N LEU A 244 -8.55 23.95 -3.60
CA LEU A 244 -8.90 22.62 -3.12
C LEU A 244 -7.77 22.14 -2.23
N LEU A 245 -7.97 22.29 -0.91
CA LEU A 245 -7.00 21.84 0.10
C LEU A 245 -6.59 20.37 -0.07
N PRO A 246 -5.37 19.99 0.38
CA PRO A 246 -4.91 18.61 0.36
C PRO A 246 -5.93 17.64 0.97
N HIS A 247 -6.29 16.62 0.19
CA HIS A 247 -7.26 15.59 0.54
C HIS A 247 -6.93 14.25 -0.13
N ALA A 248 -7.55 13.20 0.37
CA ALA A 248 -7.62 11.87 -0.23
C ALA A 248 -9.03 11.70 -0.83
N ASP A 249 -9.10 11.36 -2.11
CA ASP A 249 -10.38 11.14 -2.76
C ASP A 249 -11.06 9.88 -2.21
N HIS A 250 -12.38 9.82 -2.38
CA HIS A 250 -13.22 8.71 -1.90
C HIS A 250 -13.18 8.47 -0.37
N ALA A 251 -12.64 9.39 0.44
CA ALA A 251 -12.61 9.27 1.89
C ALA A 251 -13.99 9.05 2.57
N HIS A 252 -15.09 9.35 1.87
CA HIS A 252 -16.48 9.12 2.30
C HIS A 252 -17.03 7.72 1.98
N TYR A 253 -16.32 6.89 1.21
CA TYR A 253 -16.67 5.48 0.99
C TYR A 253 -16.20 4.62 2.16
N ILE A 254 -16.94 3.55 2.49
CA ILE A 254 -16.49 2.56 3.49
C ILE A 254 -15.12 1.98 3.07
N HIS A 255 -15.01 1.60 1.80
CA HIS A 255 -13.78 1.13 1.15
C HIS A 255 -13.29 2.17 0.13
N PRO A 256 -12.46 3.15 0.52
CA PRO A 256 -11.90 4.13 -0.41
C PRO A 256 -10.94 3.46 -1.40
N SER A 257 -10.76 4.09 -2.56
CA SER A 257 -9.78 3.63 -3.57
C SER A 257 -8.35 3.89 -3.12
N ARG A 258 -7.44 2.94 -3.41
CA ARG A 258 -6.03 3.00 -2.99
C ARG A 258 -5.15 3.78 -3.98
N VAL A 259 -5.29 3.52 -5.28
CA VAL A 259 -4.51 4.23 -6.31
C VAL A 259 -5.41 5.22 -7.05
N GLN A 260 -4.88 6.40 -7.35
CA GLN A 260 -5.54 7.40 -8.17
C GLN A 260 -4.62 7.85 -9.29
N GLY A 261 -5.20 8.00 -10.48
CA GLY A 261 -4.57 8.65 -11.62
C GLY A 261 -5.31 9.93 -11.98
N LEU A 262 -4.56 10.93 -12.43
CA LEU A 262 -5.12 12.19 -12.94
C LEU A 262 -4.35 12.65 -14.17
N TYR A 263 -5.08 12.87 -15.26
CA TYR A 263 -4.57 13.34 -16.55
C TYR A 263 -5.05 14.77 -16.83
N ALA A 264 -4.17 15.65 -17.28
CA ALA A 264 -4.52 16.98 -17.75
C ALA A 264 -4.80 16.97 -19.26
N LEU A 265 -6.05 17.22 -19.64
CA LEU A 265 -6.49 17.24 -21.04
C LEU A 265 -6.25 18.61 -21.69
N GLU A 266 -6.70 19.67 -21.03
CA GLU A 266 -6.58 21.05 -21.50
C GLU A 266 -6.49 22.00 -20.30
N GLY A 267 -5.92 23.17 -20.53
CA GLY A 267 -5.69 24.18 -19.50
C GLY A 267 -4.62 23.79 -18.48
N GLU A 268 -4.28 24.75 -17.64
CA GLU A 268 -3.19 24.67 -16.67
C GLU A 268 -3.68 24.99 -15.26
N SER A 269 -3.12 24.29 -14.28
CA SER A 269 -3.38 24.56 -12.87
C SER A 269 -2.15 24.32 -12.01
N GLN A 270 -2.08 25.00 -10.88
CA GLN A 270 -1.10 24.72 -9.84
C GLN A 270 -1.70 23.70 -8.88
N ASN A 271 -1.24 22.46 -8.97
CA ASN A 271 -1.66 21.35 -8.10
C ASN A 271 -0.67 21.16 -6.96
N THR A 272 -1.12 20.55 -5.88
CA THR A 272 -0.29 20.24 -4.70
C THR A 272 -0.32 18.75 -4.40
N PHE A 273 0.83 18.18 -4.02
CA PHE A 273 0.91 16.85 -3.40
C PHE A 273 1.58 16.95 -2.03
N VAL A 274 1.14 16.14 -1.07
CA VAL A 274 1.64 16.13 0.31
C VAL A 274 1.82 14.69 0.77
N SER A 275 2.99 14.38 1.34
CA SER A 275 3.23 13.11 2.02
C SER A 275 2.61 13.11 3.42
N CYS A 276 1.63 12.23 3.66
CA CYS A 276 1.03 12.08 4.98
C CYS A 276 2.03 11.61 6.04
N TYR A 277 2.99 10.77 5.64
CA TYR A 277 4.03 10.30 6.54
C TYR A 277 4.94 11.44 7.01
N ALA A 278 5.38 12.34 6.12
CA ALA A 278 6.17 13.50 6.53
C ALA A 278 5.37 14.47 7.43
N ALA A 279 4.09 14.65 7.15
CA ALA A 279 3.22 15.45 8.01
C ALA A 279 3.03 14.80 9.40
N LEU A 280 2.91 13.47 9.45
CA LEU A 280 2.81 12.71 10.69
C LEU A 280 4.12 12.76 11.48
N GLU A 281 5.27 12.67 10.82
CA GLU A 281 6.58 12.81 11.47
C GLU A 281 6.75 14.20 12.08
N THR A 282 6.38 15.24 11.36
CA THR A 282 6.39 16.62 11.88
C THR A 282 5.47 16.75 13.09
N LEU A 283 4.24 16.22 13.03
CA LEU A 283 3.34 16.23 14.18
C LEU A 283 3.92 15.46 15.37
N ASN A 284 4.52 14.29 15.11
CA ASN A 284 5.14 13.48 16.15
C ASN A 284 6.36 14.18 16.79
N SER A 285 7.09 14.99 16.02
CA SER A 285 8.20 15.80 16.53
C SER A 285 7.75 17.04 17.30
N GLU A 286 6.68 17.71 16.84
CA GLU A 286 6.21 18.98 17.42
C GLU A 286 5.25 18.79 18.60
N ALA A 287 4.41 17.76 18.56
CA ALA A 287 3.35 17.48 19.52
C ALA A 287 3.01 15.97 19.57
N PRO A 288 3.93 15.10 20.02
CA PRO A 288 3.76 13.64 20.01
C PRO A 288 2.50 13.15 20.72
N GLU A 289 2.07 13.84 21.77
CA GLU A 289 0.86 13.53 22.54
C GLU A 289 -0.44 13.65 21.72
N LEU A 290 -0.41 14.40 20.62
CA LEU A 290 -1.57 14.61 19.75
C LEU A 290 -1.79 13.44 18.76
N VAL A 291 -0.73 12.71 18.41
CA VAL A 291 -0.77 11.63 17.40
C VAL A 291 -1.80 10.56 17.75
N LYS A 292 -1.95 10.24 19.05
CA LYS A 292 -2.90 9.22 19.51
C LYS A 292 -4.34 9.53 19.09
N TYR A 293 -4.73 10.80 19.03
CA TYR A 293 -6.10 11.18 18.69
C TYR A 293 -6.40 10.97 17.20
N LEU A 294 -5.41 11.09 16.32
CA LEU A 294 -5.58 10.77 14.89
C LEU A 294 -5.83 9.28 14.64
N LYS A 295 -5.37 8.43 15.57
CA LYS A 295 -5.52 6.96 15.54
C LYS A 295 -6.77 6.47 16.26
N SER A 296 -7.33 7.23 17.19
CA SER A 296 -8.38 6.75 18.11
C SER A 296 -9.70 7.53 18.07
N VAL A 297 -9.71 8.79 17.62
CA VAL A 297 -10.93 9.60 17.56
C VAL A 297 -11.46 9.61 16.13
N PRO A 298 -12.61 8.99 15.84
CA PRO A 298 -13.17 8.98 14.49
C PRO A 298 -13.70 10.34 14.07
N MET A 299 -13.75 10.55 12.76
CA MET A 299 -14.42 11.67 12.11
C MET A 299 -15.51 11.14 11.17
N VAL A 300 -16.68 11.77 11.18
CA VAL A 300 -17.69 11.53 10.14
C VAL A 300 -17.21 12.18 8.85
N ILE A 301 -17.27 11.47 7.73
CA ILE A 301 -16.98 12.03 6.40
C ILE A 301 -18.17 11.73 5.50
N GLY A 302 -18.78 12.75 4.91
CA GLY A 302 -19.98 12.57 4.12
C GLY A 302 -20.13 13.60 3.01
N ARG A 303 -20.97 13.24 2.04
CA ARG A 303 -21.37 14.14 0.95
C ARG A 303 -22.70 13.74 0.36
N VAL A 304 -23.31 14.69 -0.34
CA VAL A 304 -24.44 14.44 -1.25
C VAL A 304 -24.00 14.81 -2.66
N ALA A 305 -24.20 13.90 -3.60
CA ALA A 305 -24.10 14.18 -5.03
C ALA A 305 -25.52 14.30 -5.60
N ASP A 306 -26.03 15.53 -5.54
CA ASP A 306 -27.37 15.97 -5.94
C ASP A 306 -27.62 15.94 -7.46
N PHE A 307 -26.55 15.94 -8.25
CA PHE A 307 -26.57 15.87 -9.70
C PHE A 307 -26.86 14.46 -10.27
N TYR A 308 -27.16 13.49 -9.41
CA TYR A 308 -27.69 12.17 -9.81
C TYR A 308 -29.19 12.08 -9.52
N ASP A 309 -29.87 11.21 -10.24
CA ASP A 309 -31.29 10.89 -10.00
C ASP A 309 -31.49 9.38 -9.77
N PRO A 310 -31.86 8.95 -8.54
CA PRO A 310 -31.98 9.77 -7.33
C PRO A 310 -30.62 10.28 -6.83
N PRO A 311 -30.58 11.35 -6.01
CA PRO A 311 -29.34 11.84 -5.41
C PRO A 311 -28.59 10.77 -4.64
N LEU A 312 -27.26 10.78 -4.75
CA LEU A 312 -26.40 9.83 -4.04
C LEU A 312 -25.95 10.39 -2.69
N TYR A 313 -26.44 9.80 -1.60
CA TYR A 313 -26.07 10.13 -0.23
C TYR A 313 -25.00 9.17 0.27
N GLN A 314 -23.88 9.70 0.77
CA GLN A 314 -22.75 8.89 1.20
C GLN A 314 -22.21 9.41 2.52
N ALA A 315 -21.94 8.49 3.44
CA ALA A 315 -21.27 8.80 4.69
C ALA A 315 -20.47 7.59 5.16
N THR A 316 -19.39 7.87 5.89
CA THR A 316 -18.62 6.88 6.62
C THR A 316 -18.08 7.50 7.90
N VAL A 317 -17.62 6.64 8.81
CA VAL A 317 -17.00 7.00 10.08
C VAL A 317 -15.72 6.21 10.17
N ASP A 318 -14.60 6.91 10.32
CA ASP A 318 -13.29 6.28 10.46
C ASP A 318 -12.33 7.29 11.12
N THR A 319 -11.18 6.81 11.56
CA THR A 319 -10.09 7.63 12.09
C THR A 319 -9.28 8.26 10.94
N ALA A 320 -8.50 9.31 11.24
CA ALA A 320 -7.60 9.90 10.26
C ALA A 320 -6.48 8.93 9.86
N ILE A 321 -6.07 8.04 10.77
CA ILE A 321 -5.01 7.05 10.58
C ILE A 321 -5.55 5.67 10.96
N THR A 322 -5.76 4.83 9.95
CA THR A 322 -6.07 3.41 10.14
C THR A 322 -4.76 2.62 10.26
N MET A 323 -4.61 1.82 11.31
CA MET A 323 -3.46 0.91 11.49
C MET A 323 -3.70 -0.43 10.77
N GLU A 324 -2.63 -1.11 10.38
CA GLU A 324 -2.68 -2.45 9.81
C GLU A 324 -3.09 -3.48 10.89
N PRO A 325 -4.04 -4.40 10.62
CA PRO A 325 -4.39 -5.45 11.55
C PRO A 325 -3.16 -6.28 11.98
N GLY A 326 -3.01 -6.49 13.29
CA GLY A 326 -1.87 -7.22 13.86
C GLY A 326 -0.57 -6.42 13.90
N MET A 327 -0.53 -5.18 13.41
CA MET A 327 0.67 -4.33 13.43
C MET A 327 0.32 -2.90 13.89
N PRO A 328 0.20 -2.67 15.21
CA PRO A 328 -0.33 -1.42 15.79
C PRO A 328 0.51 -0.18 15.49
N ASP A 329 1.77 -0.34 15.06
CA ASP A 329 2.67 0.75 14.70
C ASP A 329 2.79 0.97 13.18
N HIS A 330 2.11 0.16 12.38
CA HIS A 330 2.12 0.31 10.92
C HIS A 330 0.84 0.96 10.43
N VAL A 331 0.99 2.13 9.82
CA VAL A 331 -0.13 2.80 9.17
C VAL A 331 -0.52 2.03 7.92
N LYS A 332 -1.78 1.64 7.85
CA LYS A 332 -2.40 1.08 6.65
C LYS A 332 -2.84 2.19 5.70
N ARG A 333 -3.49 3.22 6.23
CA ARG A 333 -4.07 4.31 5.44
C ARG A 333 -4.23 5.58 6.24
N PHE A 334 -4.00 6.70 5.57
CA PHE A 334 -4.49 8.03 5.96
C PHE A 334 -5.81 8.32 5.26
N ARG A 335 -6.84 8.71 6.02
CA ARG A 335 -8.15 9.10 5.51
C ARG A 335 -8.42 10.55 5.88
N TRP A 336 -8.24 11.44 4.91
CA TRP A 336 -8.31 12.88 5.16
C TRP A 336 -9.02 13.63 4.04
N HIS A 337 -10.13 14.30 4.34
CA HIS A 337 -10.81 15.16 3.36
C HIS A 337 -11.50 16.33 4.05
N PRO A 338 -10.83 17.49 4.22
CA PRO A 338 -11.32 18.58 5.07
C PRO A 338 -12.64 19.19 4.57
N HIS A 339 -12.88 19.18 3.27
CA HIS A 339 -14.11 19.68 2.67
C HIS A 339 -15.35 18.81 2.91
N LEU A 340 -15.15 17.53 3.24
CA LEU A 340 -16.22 16.56 3.47
C LEU A 340 -16.29 16.12 4.94
N ALA A 341 -15.43 16.69 5.78
CA ALA A 341 -15.35 16.40 7.20
C ALA A 341 -16.60 16.92 7.92
N GLY A 342 -17.27 16.01 8.62
CA GLY A 342 -18.32 16.30 9.58
C GLY A 342 -17.77 16.36 11.01
N SER A 343 -18.56 15.89 11.97
CA SER A 343 -18.22 15.92 13.39
C SER A 343 -17.11 14.95 13.77
N LEU A 344 -16.27 15.35 14.73
CA LEU A 344 -15.41 14.42 15.48
C LEU A 344 -16.26 13.66 16.50
N LEU A 345 -16.09 12.35 16.55
CA LEU A 345 -16.79 11.47 17.49
C LEU A 345 -15.89 11.21 18.70
N SER A 346 -15.78 12.22 19.56
CA SER A 346 -14.98 12.17 20.79
C SER A 346 -15.88 12.24 22.03
N PRO A 347 -15.53 11.53 23.12
CA PRO A 347 -16.02 11.85 24.46
C PRO A 347 -15.76 13.33 24.81
N TYR A 348 -16.57 13.87 25.73
CA TYR A 348 -16.52 15.28 26.16
C TYR A 348 -15.12 15.68 26.64
N ASP A 349 -14.53 14.86 27.50
CA ASP A 349 -13.25 15.17 28.18
C ASP A 349 -12.03 15.16 27.25
N THR A 350 -12.14 14.54 26.06
CA THR A 350 -11.03 14.44 25.10
C THR A 350 -11.23 15.27 23.84
N PHE A 351 -12.35 15.98 23.73
CA PHE A 351 -12.73 16.69 22.50
C PHE A 351 -11.76 17.83 22.16
N ALA A 352 -11.29 18.57 23.16
CA ALA A 352 -10.42 19.72 22.95
C ALA A 352 -9.06 19.31 22.35
N GLU A 353 -8.47 18.25 22.88
CA GLU A 353 -7.20 17.67 22.44
C GLU A 353 -7.36 17.00 21.08
N ALA A 354 -8.44 16.24 20.87
CA ALA A 354 -8.73 15.62 19.59
C ALA A 354 -8.90 16.66 18.48
N ARG A 355 -9.66 17.72 18.75
CA ARG A 355 -9.80 18.85 17.82
C ARG A 355 -8.46 19.53 17.56
N THR A 356 -7.61 19.66 18.57
CA THR A 356 -6.27 20.25 18.42
C THR A 356 -5.38 19.39 17.52
N ALA A 357 -5.39 18.07 17.70
CA ALA A 357 -4.66 17.12 16.86
C ALA A 357 -5.07 17.22 15.38
N TYR A 358 -6.37 17.21 15.09
CA TYR A 358 -6.90 17.32 13.73
C TYR A 358 -6.54 18.67 13.09
N ARG A 359 -6.58 19.76 13.86
CA ARG A 359 -6.17 21.09 13.36
C ARG A 359 -4.67 21.18 13.08
N ALA A 360 -3.85 20.67 13.99
CA ALA A 360 -2.39 20.66 13.82
C ALA A 360 -1.99 19.86 12.58
N PHE A 361 -2.58 18.68 12.40
CA PHE A 361 -2.32 17.86 11.21
C PHE A 361 -2.71 18.60 9.91
N GLN A 362 -3.89 19.22 9.86
CA GLN A 362 -4.31 20.02 8.71
C GLN A 362 -3.37 21.20 8.42
N GLU A 363 -2.88 21.86 9.47
CA GLU A 363 -1.99 23.00 9.36
C GLU A 363 -0.62 22.58 8.80
N ILE A 364 -0.02 21.50 9.33
CA ILE A 364 1.26 20.96 8.86
C ILE A 364 1.21 20.66 7.35
N MET A 365 0.14 20.00 6.89
CA MET A 365 -0.06 19.67 5.47
C MET A 365 -0.26 20.90 4.56
N ARG A 366 -0.47 22.08 5.14
CA ARG A 366 -0.61 23.36 4.44
C ARG A 366 0.66 24.20 4.42
N ARG A 367 1.72 23.78 5.12
CA ARG A 367 2.99 24.49 5.10
C ARG A 367 3.66 24.31 3.73
N ASP A 368 4.30 25.38 3.24
CA ASP A 368 5.09 25.34 2.00
C ASP A 368 6.20 24.29 2.05
N THR A 369 6.70 23.99 3.26
CA THR A 369 7.69 22.93 3.50
C THR A 369 7.19 21.52 3.20
N HIS A 370 5.87 21.30 3.13
CA HIS A 370 5.25 19.99 2.92
C HIS A 370 4.52 19.89 1.57
N GLN A 371 4.15 21.01 0.97
CA GLN A 371 3.42 21.04 -0.29
C GLN A 371 4.36 21.02 -1.50
N LEU A 372 4.38 19.89 -2.20
CA LEU A 372 4.95 19.84 -3.54
C LEU A 372 3.99 20.55 -4.49
N ASN A 373 4.40 21.73 -4.96
CA ASN A 373 3.67 22.47 -5.97
C ASN A 373 4.09 22.02 -7.37
N VAL A 374 3.11 21.59 -8.18
CA VAL A 374 3.33 21.13 -9.56
C VAL A 374 2.49 21.97 -10.51
N LEU A 375 3.13 22.53 -11.54
CA LEU A 375 2.40 23.05 -12.68
C LEU A 375 1.87 21.87 -13.48
N PHE A 376 0.55 21.68 -13.44
CA PHE A 376 -0.14 20.62 -14.14
C PHE A 376 -0.68 21.17 -15.45
N LYS A 377 -0.11 20.69 -16.57
CA LYS A 377 -0.37 21.19 -17.93
C LYS A 377 -0.84 20.06 -18.85
N PRO A 378 -1.43 20.37 -20.02
CA PRO A 378 -1.91 19.34 -20.95
C PRO A 378 -0.82 18.32 -21.28
N GLY A 379 -1.17 17.03 -21.25
CA GLY A 379 -0.22 15.93 -21.45
C GLY A 379 0.44 15.40 -20.16
N ASP A 380 0.21 16.02 -18.99
CA ASP A 380 0.69 15.45 -17.73
C ASP A 380 -0.27 14.37 -17.20
N LEU A 381 0.28 13.21 -16.82
CA LEU A 381 -0.41 12.14 -16.08
C LEU A 381 0.39 11.76 -14.84
N TYR A 382 -0.22 11.90 -13.66
CA TYR A 382 0.32 11.43 -12.39
C TYR A 382 -0.50 10.26 -11.86
N ILE A 383 0.18 9.32 -11.20
CA ILE A 383 -0.44 8.19 -10.49
C ILE A 383 0.16 8.13 -9.09
N TRP A 384 -0.68 8.02 -8.06
CA TRP A 384 -0.23 8.00 -6.67
C TRP A 384 -1.04 7.07 -5.79
N ASP A 385 -0.47 6.76 -4.63
CA ASP A 385 -1.13 6.05 -3.54
C ASP A 385 -1.96 7.03 -2.71
N ASN A 386 -3.26 7.05 -2.97
CA ASN A 386 -4.26 7.87 -2.30
C ASN A 386 -4.44 7.50 -0.82
N PHE A 387 -3.83 6.41 -0.33
CA PHE A 387 -3.80 6.10 1.10
C PHE A 387 -2.69 6.82 1.86
N ARG A 388 -1.70 7.41 1.18
CA ARG A 388 -0.58 8.11 1.85
C ARG A 388 -0.17 9.44 1.24
N ILE A 389 -0.64 9.75 0.03
CA ILE A 389 -0.42 11.02 -0.64
C ILE A 389 -1.73 11.78 -0.70
N LEU A 390 -1.78 12.95 -0.07
CA LEU A 390 -2.88 13.90 -0.28
C LEU A 390 -2.57 14.75 -1.50
N HIS A 391 -3.62 15.14 -2.20
CA HIS A 391 -3.53 16.00 -3.37
C HIS A 391 -4.49 17.17 -3.28
N GLY A 392 -4.22 18.24 -4.02
CA GLY A 392 -4.99 19.47 -3.99
C GLY A 392 -4.74 20.34 -5.21
N ARG A 393 -5.38 21.50 -5.24
CA ARG A 393 -5.25 22.50 -6.31
C ARG A 393 -5.28 23.89 -5.71
N GLU A 394 -4.19 24.61 -5.84
CA GLU A 394 -4.08 25.98 -5.34
C GLU A 394 -4.87 26.96 -6.22
N ARG A 395 -4.67 26.88 -7.54
CA ARG A 395 -5.35 27.76 -8.49
C ARG A 395 -5.39 27.19 -9.91
N ILE A 396 -6.34 27.67 -10.70
CA ILE A 396 -6.40 27.46 -12.15
C ILE A 396 -5.73 28.65 -12.82
N LEU A 397 -4.84 28.39 -13.78
CA LEU A 397 -4.05 29.40 -14.47
C LEU A 397 -4.65 29.75 -15.83
N THR A 398 -5.14 28.75 -16.55
CA THR A 398 -5.79 28.94 -17.85
C THR A 398 -7.13 28.22 -17.88
N THR A 399 -8.12 28.89 -18.48
CA THR A 399 -9.42 28.32 -18.78
C THR A 399 -9.62 28.30 -20.30
N PRO A 400 -10.19 27.24 -20.87
CA PRO A 400 -10.71 26.09 -20.14
C PRO A 400 -9.69 25.17 -19.54
N ARG A 401 -10.08 24.53 -18.44
CA ARG A 401 -9.33 23.46 -17.79
C ARG A 401 -10.20 22.22 -17.72
N THR A 402 -9.69 21.10 -18.22
CA THR A 402 -10.28 19.78 -18.04
C THR A 402 -9.22 18.81 -17.56
N VAL A 403 -9.48 18.18 -16.40
CA VAL A 403 -8.69 17.03 -15.93
C VAL A 403 -9.58 15.81 -15.84
N VAL A 404 -9.01 14.66 -16.20
CA VAL A 404 -9.68 13.37 -16.26
C VAL A 404 -9.07 12.47 -15.21
N GLY A 405 -9.89 11.96 -14.30
CA GLY A 405 -9.46 11.16 -13.18
C GLY A 405 -10.10 9.78 -13.15
N GLN A 406 -9.36 8.81 -12.62
CA GLN A 406 -9.87 7.48 -12.32
C GLN A 406 -9.10 6.89 -11.12
N THR A 407 -9.72 5.93 -10.44
CA THR A 407 -9.15 5.31 -9.25
C THR A 407 -9.20 3.79 -9.33
N VAL A 408 -8.41 3.12 -8.51
CA VAL A 408 -8.35 1.66 -8.40
C VAL A 408 -8.67 1.25 -6.95
N PRO A 409 -9.63 0.34 -6.72
CA PRO A 409 -9.96 -0.16 -5.38
C PRO A 409 -8.76 -0.84 -4.72
N GLU A 410 -8.69 -0.76 -3.38
CA GLU A 410 -7.64 -1.40 -2.56
C GLU A 410 -7.39 -2.87 -2.93
N GLN A 411 -8.45 -3.69 -2.94
CA GLN A 411 -8.33 -5.12 -3.24
C GLN A 411 -7.72 -5.39 -4.62
N VAL A 412 -8.08 -4.61 -5.64
CA VAL A 412 -7.57 -4.76 -7.01
C VAL A 412 -6.09 -4.44 -7.08
N VAL A 413 -5.66 -3.39 -6.39
CA VAL A 413 -4.24 -3.02 -6.27
C VAL A 413 -3.46 -4.14 -5.57
N ASP A 414 -3.99 -4.63 -4.45
CA ASP A 414 -3.34 -5.64 -3.63
C ASP A 414 -3.19 -6.96 -4.38
N ASP A 415 -4.25 -7.46 -5.02
CA ASP A 415 -4.21 -8.70 -5.78
C ASP A 415 -3.20 -8.63 -6.94
N ALA A 416 -3.19 -7.51 -7.68
CA ALA A 416 -2.24 -7.32 -8.77
C ALA A 416 -0.79 -7.29 -8.25
N TYR A 417 -0.53 -6.64 -7.12
CA TYR A 417 0.83 -6.55 -6.56
C TYR A 417 1.29 -7.87 -5.95
N ARG A 418 0.39 -8.57 -5.25
CA ARG A 418 0.63 -9.91 -4.70
C ARG A 418 1.10 -10.88 -5.78
N VAL A 419 0.44 -10.89 -6.94
CA VAL A 419 0.84 -11.78 -8.06
C VAL A 419 2.28 -11.52 -8.49
N LEU A 420 2.74 -10.26 -8.56
CA LEU A 420 4.12 -9.96 -8.91
C LEU A 420 5.10 -10.44 -7.84
N LYS A 421 4.80 -10.24 -6.55
CA LYS A 421 5.66 -10.75 -5.47
C LYS A 421 5.69 -12.27 -5.41
N MET A 422 4.56 -12.94 -5.62
CA MET A 422 4.49 -14.40 -5.70
C MET A 422 5.34 -14.95 -6.84
N ARG A 423 5.34 -14.30 -8.01
CA ARG A 423 6.19 -14.70 -9.15
C ARG A 423 7.67 -14.65 -8.82
N ARG A 424 8.13 -13.69 -8.01
CA ARG A 424 9.53 -13.60 -7.57
C ARG A 424 9.93 -14.69 -6.59
N LEU A 425 8.96 -15.19 -5.83
CA LEU A 425 9.16 -16.30 -4.91
C LEU A 425 9.01 -17.67 -5.59
N LYS A 426 8.57 -17.69 -6.85
CA LYS A 426 8.45 -18.91 -7.63
C LYS A 426 9.82 -19.57 -7.79
N GLY A 427 9.92 -20.83 -7.38
CA GLY A 427 11.16 -21.60 -7.43
C GLY A 427 11.99 -21.55 -6.14
N PHE A 428 11.58 -20.78 -5.12
CA PHE A 428 12.11 -20.90 -3.76
C PHE A 428 11.28 -21.86 -2.89
N MET A 429 9.96 -21.89 -3.11
CA MET A 429 9.02 -22.77 -2.41
C MET A 429 7.82 -23.12 -3.30
N ASP A 430 7.00 -24.06 -2.82
CA ASP A 430 5.70 -24.38 -3.41
C ASP A 430 4.71 -23.21 -3.23
N GLU A 431 3.95 -22.89 -4.29
CA GLU A 431 2.99 -21.78 -4.33
C GLU A 431 1.91 -21.87 -3.23
N LYS A 432 1.60 -23.07 -2.74
CA LYS A 432 0.63 -23.26 -1.63
C LYS A 432 1.00 -22.48 -0.36
N TRP A 433 2.29 -22.26 -0.11
CA TRP A 433 2.78 -21.46 1.02
C TRP A 433 2.55 -19.96 0.85
N LEU A 434 2.32 -19.49 -0.38
CA LEU A 434 2.15 -18.07 -0.68
C LEU A 434 0.69 -17.62 -0.58
N VAL A 435 -0.27 -18.54 -0.66
CA VAL A 435 -1.72 -18.23 -0.72
C VAL A 435 -2.19 -17.49 0.54
N HIS A 436 -1.84 -18.00 1.73
CA HIS A 436 -2.24 -17.42 3.02
C HIS A 436 -1.25 -16.38 3.54
N THR A 437 -0.27 -15.96 2.72
CA THR A 437 0.78 -15.06 3.17
C THR A 437 0.37 -13.61 2.91
N PRO A 438 0.25 -12.73 3.92
CA PRO A 438 -0.11 -11.33 3.68
C PRO A 438 0.96 -10.60 2.84
N LEU A 439 0.58 -9.51 2.19
CA LEU A 439 1.45 -8.81 1.24
C LEU A 439 2.79 -8.37 1.87
N GLN A 440 2.77 -7.89 3.11
CA GLN A 440 3.98 -7.46 3.81
C GLN A 440 4.96 -8.62 4.04
N GLN A 441 4.46 -9.83 4.35
CA GLN A 441 5.29 -11.03 4.45
C GLN A 441 5.80 -11.48 3.07
N LEU A 442 5.01 -11.32 2.00
CA LEU A 442 5.50 -11.55 0.63
C LEU A 442 6.66 -10.61 0.29
N GLU A 443 6.55 -9.31 0.60
CA GLU A 443 7.63 -8.35 0.41
C GLU A 443 8.88 -8.71 1.23
N GLU A 444 8.71 -9.13 2.48
CA GLU A 444 9.83 -9.55 3.33
C GLU A 444 10.52 -10.81 2.81
N MET A 445 9.76 -11.82 2.36
CA MET A 445 10.35 -13.00 1.71
C MET A 445 11.09 -12.63 0.43
N VAL A 446 10.53 -11.71 -0.38
CA VAL A 446 11.20 -11.23 -1.60
C VAL A 446 12.53 -10.53 -1.22
N ARG A 447 12.53 -9.68 -0.19
CA ARG A 447 13.74 -9.07 0.35
C ARG A 447 14.77 -10.12 0.79
N LEU A 448 14.35 -11.11 1.59
CA LEU A 448 15.22 -12.19 2.08
C LEU A 448 15.79 -13.07 0.96
N ALA A 449 15.09 -13.21 -0.16
CA ALA A 449 15.56 -13.97 -1.32
C ALA A 449 16.57 -13.19 -2.19
N GLU A 450 16.61 -11.86 -2.06
CA GLU A 450 17.50 -10.97 -2.83
C GLU A 450 18.73 -10.48 -2.05
N THR A 451 18.67 -10.56 -0.73
CA THR A 451 19.78 -10.28 0.19
C THR A 451 20.51 -11.55 0.51
#